data_AF-A0A1B0ESD5-F1
#
_entry.id   AF-A0A1B0ESD5-F1
#
_cell.length_a   1.000
_cell.length_b   1.000
_cell.length_c   1.000
_cell.angle_alpha   90.00
_cell.angle_beta   90.00
_cell.angle_gamma   90.00
#
_symmetry.space_group_name_H-M   'P 1'
#
loop_
_entity.id
_entity.type
_entity.pdbx_description
1 polymer ?
#
loop_
_entity_poly.entity_id
_entity_poly.type
_entity_poly.pdbx_seq_one_letter_code
_entity_poly.pdbx_strand_id
1 'polypeptide(L)'
;MNLITNFTGYIPVALAMTLAGYPNLEPLHEARAIHKDLGLFYIVQNDYMDCFGDPEVTGKVGSDIQEGKCRWLSFACMEVATPEQKATMSAHYGKDSAESVAIIKQLYIDLNLPKIYDEYTTKIHERLMMNIANLSDEGLRKVFLKFAETIYYAKNMNLPLFK
;
A
#
# COMPACT_ATOMS: atom_id res chain seq x y z
N MET A 1 -1.28 15.59 -4.47
CA MET A 1 -1.04 14.57 -3.42
C MET A 1 -2.41 14.20 -2.87
N ASN A 2 -2.77 12.92 -2.79
CA ASN A 2 -4.09 12.47 -2.34
C ASN A 2 -4.22 12.51 -0.81
N LEU A 3 -5.45 12.54 -0.27
CA LEU A 3 -5.72 12.80 1.15
C LEU A 3 -4.92 11.87 2.09
N ILE A 4 -4.83 10.59 1.74
CA ILE A 4 -4.15 9.57 2.56
C ILE A 4 -2.64 9.80 2.60
N THR A 5 -1.96 10.03 1.45
CA THR A 5 -0.51 10.30 1.43
C THR A 5 -0.13 11.58 2.19
N ASN A 6 -1.02 12.58 2.19
CA ASN A 6 -0.83 13.79 2.99
C ASN A 6 -0.90 13.51 4.50
N PHE A 7 -1.92 12.78 4.94
CA PHE A 7 -2.13 12.50 6.37
C PHE A 7 -1.15 11.46 6.93
N THR A 8 -0.80 10.42 6.18
CA THR A 8 0.05 9.34 6.69
C THR A 8 1.55 9.64 6.60
N GLY A 9 1.96 10.54 5.71
CA GLY A 9 3.38 10.85 5.49
C GLY A 9 3.72 12.31 5.76
N TYR A 10 3.17 13.22 4.96
CA TYR A 10 3.64 14.60 4.91
C TYR A 10 3.35 15.40 6.18
N ILE A 11 2.10 15.35 6.68
CA ILE A 11 1.69 16.15 7.84
C ILE A 11 2.46 15.78 9.12
N PRO A 12 2.64 14.49 9.48
CA PRO A 12 3.42 14.12 10.66
C PRO A 12 4.86 14.61 10.61
N VAL A 13 5.52 14.50 9.45
CA VAL A 13 6.92 14.95 9.29
C VAL A 13 7.00 16.48 9.30
N ALA A 14 6.07 17.17 8.62
CA ALA A 14 5.99 18.63 8.66
C ALA A 14 5.83 19.15 10.08
N LEU A 15 4.93 18.56 10.86
CA LEU A 15 4.71 18.92 12.25
C LEU A 15 5.97 18.67 13.09
N ALA A 16 6.62 17.51 12.92
CA ALA A 16 7.86 17.19 13.63
C ALA A 16 8.99 18.19 13.28
N MET A 17 9.14 18.56 12.01
CA MET A 17 10.10 19.59 11.57
C MET A 17 9.81 20.94 12.23
N THR A 18 8.54 21.37 12.24
CA THR A 18 8.14 22.63 12.89
C THR A 18 8.45 22.61 14.39
N LEU A 19 8.11 21.51 15.09
CA LEU A 19 8.38 21.35 16.51
C LEU A 19 9.89 21.27 16.83
N ALA A 20 10.69 20.72 15.92
CA ALA A 20 12.14 20.67 16.02
C ALA A 20 12.83 22.00 15.67
N GLY A 21 12.07 23.05 15.33
CA GLY A 21 12.60 24.38 15.05
C GLY A 21 13.21 24.54 13.65
N TYR A 22 12.82 23.72 12.68
CA TYR A 22 13.25 23.92 11.29
C TYR A 22 12.77 25.27 10.77
N PRO A 23 13.62 26.05 10.07
CA PRO A 23 13.31 27.41 9.66
C PRO A 23 12.28 27.48 8.53
N ASN A 24 12.14 26.42 7.74
CA ASN A 24 11.14 26.26 6.69
C ASN A 24 10.96 24.76 6.35
N LEU A 25 9.99 24.47 5.47
CA LEU A 25 9.66 23.11 5.02
C LEU A 25 10.20 22.79 3.62
N GLU A 26 11.12 23.59 3.06
CA GLU A 26 11.69 23.29 1.73
C GLU A 26 12.34 21.90 1.63
N PRO A 27 13.09 21.42 2.64
CA PRO A 27 13.60 20.04 2.63
C PRO A 27 12.49 18.98 2.54
N LEU A 28 11.29 19.30 3.04
CA LEU A 28 10.13 18.41 2.94
C LEU A 28 9.51 18.41 1.53
N HIS A 29 9.63 19.51 0.79
CA HIS A 29 9.24 19.56 -0.61
C HIS A 29 10.11 18.66 -1.48
N GLU A 30 11.43 18.61 -1.21
CA GLU A 30 12.36 17.66 -1.85
C GLU A 30 11.95 16.20 -1.55
N ALA A 31 11.45 15.94 -0.34
CA ALA A 31 10.95 14.64 0.07
C ALA A 31 9.56 14.26 -0.49
N ARG A 32 8.91 15.08 -1.33
CA ARG A 32 7.54 14.81 -1.82
C ARG A 32 7.43 13.46 -2.53
N ALA A 33 8.43 13.08 -3.31
CA ALA A 33 8.46 11.79 -4.00
C ALA A 33 8.50 10.61 -3.02
N ILE A 34 9.27 10.75 -1.93
CA ILE A 34 9.37 9.75 -0.85
C ILE A 34 8.01 9.55 -0.17
N HIS A 35 7.32 10.65 0.20
CA HIS A 35 5.99 10.55 0.81
C HIS A 35 4.96 9.88 -0.08
N LYS A 36 5.00 10.19 -1.38
CA LYS A 36 4.12 9.55 -2.36
C LYS A 36 4.36 8.04 -2.41
N ASP A 37 5.62 7.61 -2.43
CA ASP A 37 5.98 6.20 -2.50
C ASP A 37 5.64 5.46 -1.21
N LEU A 38 5.90 6.06 -0.04
CA LEU A 38 5.49 5.52 1.26
C LEU A 38 3.98 5.31 1.34
N GLY A 39 3.19 6.34 1.01
CA GLY A 39 1.74 6.22 1.09
C GLY A 39 1.15 5.30 0.03
N LEU A 40 1.75 5.23 -1.17
CA LEU A 40 1.36 4.25 -2.18
C LEU A 40 1.62 2.82 -1.69
N PHE A 41 2.80 2.57 -1.13
CA PHE A 41 3.12 1.26 -0.56
C PHE A 41 2.10 0.87 0.51
N TYR A 42 1.81 1.78 1.44
CA TYR A 42 0.86 1.53 2.52
C TYR A 42 -0.54 1.18 2.00
N ILE A 43 -1.04 1.93 1.01
CA ILE A 43 -2.36 1.66 0.40
C ILE A 43 -2.37 0.29 -0.25
N VAL A 44 -1.36 -0.01 -1.08
CA VAL A 44 -1.27 -1.27 -1.83
C VAL A 44 -1.14 -2.47 -0.88
N GLN A 45 -0.33 -2.34 0.16
CA GLN A 45 -0.18 -3.36 1.19
C GLN A 45 -1.49 -3.56 1.97
N ASN A 46 -2.15 -2.48 2.40
CA ASN A 46 -3.43 -2.60 3.11
C ASN A 46 -4.50 -3.29 2.24
N ASP A 47 -4.63 -2.89 0.98
CA ASP A 47 -5.60 -3.49 0.05
C ASP A 47 -5.28 -4.98 -0.22
N TYR A 48 -4.00 -5.33 -0.32
CA TYR A 48 -3.58 -6.73 -0.46
C TYR A 48 -3.90 -7.54 0.79
N MET A 49 -3.55 -7.02 1.97
CA MET A 49 -3.79 -7.67 3.26
C MET A 49 -5.27 -7.77 3.62
N ASP A 50 -6.13 -6.90 3.09
CA ASP A 50 -7.57 -7.05 3.25
C ASP A 50 -8.06 -8.35 2.56
N CYS A 51 -7.50 -8.71 1.41
CA CYS A 51 -7.89 -9.93 0.72
C CYS A 51 -7.16 -11.20 1.20
N PHE A 52 -5.84 -11.11 1.38
CA PHE A 52 -4.94 -12.24 1.59
C PHE A 52 -4.30 -12.29 2.97
N GLY A 53 -4.50 -11.26 3.80
CA GLY A 53 -3.97 -11.22 5.15
C GLY A 53 -4.71 -12.20 6.07
N ASP A 54 -3.97 -12.74 7.03
CA ASP A 54 -4.54 -13.55 8.09
C ASP A 54 -5.31 -12.65 9.09
N PRO A 55 -6.60 -12.90 9.37
CA PRO A 55 -7.39 -12.09 10.30
C PRO A 55 -6.85 -12.05 11.74
N GLU A 56 -6.20 -13.11 12.23
CA GLU A 56 -5.58 -13.11 13.57
C GLU A 56 -4.44 -12.10 13.64
N VAL A 57 -3.83 -11.89 12.48
CA VAL A 57 -2.75 -10.95 12.25
C VAL A 57 -3.35 -9.55 12.04
N THR A 58 -4.15 -9.32 10.99
CA THR A 58 -4.64 -7.99 10.62
C THR A 58 -5.60 -7.36 11.65
N GLY A 59 -6.11 -8.17 12.60
CA GLY A 59 -7.10 -7.74 13.60
C GLY A 59 -8.49 -7.48 13.01
N LYS A 60 -8.69 -7.78 11.72
CA LYS A 60 -9.97 -7.60 11.01
C LYS A 60 -10.17 -8.68 9.96
N VAL A 61 -11.42 -9.06 9.76
CA VAL A 61 -11.80 -9.82 8.56
C VAL A 61 -11.90 -8.83 7.40
N GLY A 62 -11.22 -9.13 6.31
CA GLY A 62 -11.26 -8.33 5.09
C GLY A 62 -12.66 -8.17 4.53
N SER A 63 -12.95 -6.99 3.99
CA SER A 63 -14.27 -6.65 3.49
C SER A 63 -14.34 -5.98 2.13
N ASP A 64 -13.20 -5.71 1.51
CA ASP A 64 -13.15 -4.96 0.26
C ASP A 64 -13.92 -5.64 -0.89
N ILE A 65 -13.92 -6.98 -0.96
CA ILE A 65 -14.60 -7.74 -2.03
C ILE A 65 -16.12 -7.65 -1.89
N GLN A 66 -16.67 -8.01 -0.72
CA GLN A 66 -18.12 -8.02 -0.51
C GLN A 66 -18.73 -6.61 -0.51
N GLU A 67 -17.97 -5.60 -0.09
CA GLU A 67 -18.40 -4.20 -0.15
C GLU A 67 -18.21 -3.58 -1.54
N GLY A 68 -17.59 -4.29 -2.49
CA GLY A 68 -17.38 -3.80 -3.86
C GLY A 68 -16.46 -2.58 -3.90
N LYS A 69 -15.53 -2.48 -2.96
CA LYS A 69 -14.65 -1.32 -2.84
C LYS A 69 -13.67 -1.27 -3.99
N CYS A 70 -13.49 -0.08 -4.54
CA CYS A 70 -12.54 0.15 -5.62
C CYS A 70 -11.11 0.23 -5.07
N ARG A 71 -10.41 -0.91 -5.05
CA ARG A 71 -9.11 -1.12 -4.40
C ARG A 71 -8.06 -1.62 -5.38
N TRP A 72 -6.79 -1.56 -4.97
CA TRP A 72 -5.66 -1.92 -5.84
C TRP A 72 -5.82 -3.30 -6.50
N LEU A 73 -6.23 -4.32 -5.74
CA LEU A 73 -6.46 -5.67 -6.29
C LEU A 73 -7.54 -5.72 -7.38
N SER A 74 -8.61 -4.93 -7.25
CA SER A 74 -9.66 -4.86 -8.28
C SER A 74 -9.14 -4.27 -9.58
N PHE A 75 -8.31 -3.24 -9.51
CA PHE A 75 -7.65 -2.66 -10.69
C PHE A 75 -6.65 -3.62 -11.31
N ALA A 76 -5.75 -4.18 -10.50
CA ALA A 76 -4.73 -5.12 -10.96
C ALA A 76 -5.36 -6.32 -11.68
N CYS A 77 -6.47 -6.86 -11.13
CA CYS A 77 -7.26 -7.90 -11.78
C CYS A 77 -7.76 -7.47 -13.15
N MET A 78 -8.40 -6.31 -13.25
CA MET A 78 -9.02 -5.82 -14.49
C MET A 78 -7.99 -5.50 -15.59
N GLU A 79 -6.75 -5.17 -15.23
CA GLU A 79 -5.67 -4.93 -16.18
C GLU A 79 -5.21 -6.22 -16.88
N VAL A 80 -5.18 -7.36 -16.18
CA VAL A 80 -4.62 -8.62 -16.71
C VAL A 80 -5.68 -9.66 -17.10
N ALA A 81 -6.92 -9.51 -16.64
CA ALA A 81 -8.00 -10.46 -16.87
C ALA A 81 -8.46 -10.55 -18.34
N THR A 82 -8.78 -11.76 -18.80
CA THR A 82 -9.50 -12.01 -20.06
C THR A 82 -10.95 -11.52 -20.00
N PRO A 83 -11.66 -11.41 -21.13
CA PRO A 83 -13.08 -11.03 -21.13
C PRO A 83 -13.96 -11.93 -20.23
N GLU A 84 -13.71 -13.23 -20.20
CA GLU A 84 -14.45 -14.22 -19.40
C GLU A 84 -14.17 -14.02 -17.89
N GLN A 85 -12.92 -13.74 -17.54
CA GLN A 85 -12.52 -13.42 -16.17
C GLN A 85 -13.10 -12.07 -15.72
N LYS A 86 -13.19 -11.08 -16.60
CA LYS A 86 -13.88 -9.80 -16.33
C LYS A 86 -15.38 -9.99 -16.11
N ALA A 87 -16.00 -10.90 -16.86
CA ALA A 87 -17.40 -11.27 -16.65
C ALA A 87 -17.59 -11.93 -15.27
N THR A 88 -16.66 -12.81 -14.87
CA THR A 88 -16.63 -13.40 -13.51
C THR A 88 -16.50 -12.32 -12.44
N MET A 89 -15.58 -11.38 -12.62
CA MET A 89 -15.40 -10.23 -11.74
C MET A 89 -16.72 -9.45 -11.57
N SER A 90 -17.39 -9.15 -12.69
CA SER A 90 -18.66 -8.40 -12.71
C SER A 90 -19.82 -9.18 -12.07
N ALA A 91 -19.80 -10.51 -12.16
CA ALA A 91 -20.83 -11.37 -11.62
C ALA A 91 -20.71 -11.57 -10.10
N HIS A 92 -19.51 -11.44 -9.51
CA HIS A 92 -19.28 -11.82 -8.11
C HIS A 92 -18.75 -10.68 -7.21
N TYR A 93 -18.09 -9.66 -7.75
CA TYR A 93 -17.55 -8.57 -6.94
C TYR A 93 -18.66 -7.68 -6.38
N GLY A 94 -18.52 -7.23 -5.13
CA GLY A 94 -19.55 -6.43 -4.44
C GLY A 94 -20.77 -7.21 -4.00
N LYS A 95 -20.70 -8.54 -3.98
CA LYS A 95 -21.73 -9.39 -3.41
C LYS A 95 -21.34 -9.85 -2.02
N ASP A 96 -22.22 -9.60 -1.06
CA ASP A 96 -22.11 -10.10 0.31
C ASP A 96 -22.52 -11.58 0.38
N SER A 97 -21.71 -12.44 -0.26
CA SER A 97 -21.82 -13.89 -0.15
C SER A 97 -20.43 -14.53 -0.08
N ALA A 98 -20.26 -15.46 0.86
CA ALA A 98 -19.00 -16.17 1.04
C ALA A 98 -18.54 -16.90 -0.24
N GLU A 99 -19.49 -17.43 -1.01
CA GLU A 99 -19.24 -18.06 -2.31
C GLU A 99 -18.68 -17.06 -3.33
N SER A 100 -19.30 -15.88 -3.49
CA SER A 100 -18.82 -14.87 -4.42
C SER A 100 -17.45 -14.34 -4.02
N VAL A 101 -17.22 -14.14 -2.72
CA VAL A 101 -15.92 -13.75 -2.19
C VAL A 101 -14.86 -14.82 -2.51
N ALA A 102 -15.16 -16.11 -2.30
CA ALA A 102 -14.24 -17.20 -2.60
C ALA A 102 -13.90 -17.27 -4.10
N ILE A 103 -14.89 -17.07 -4.99
CA ILE A 103 -14.68 -17.04 -6.44
C ILE A 103 -13.74 -15.91 -6.85
N ILE A 104 -13.93 -14.71 -6.30
CA ILE A 104 -13.04 -13.57 -6.59
C ILE A 104 -11.62 -13.82 -6.05
N LYS A 105 -11.49 -14.36 -4.82
CA LYS A 105 -10.17 -14.69 -4.26
C LYS A 105 -9.45 -15.73 -5.12
N GLN A 106 -10.16 -16.74 -5.60
CA GLN A 106 -9.59 -17.74 -6.50
C GLN A 106 -9.18 -17.12 -7.85
N LEU A 107 -10.02 -16.26 -8.42
CA LEU A 107 -9.67 -15.53 -9.64
C LEU A 107 -8.38 -14.70 -9.47
N TYR A 108 -8.19 -14.04 -8.34
CA TYR A 108 -6.95 -13.32 -8.04
C TYR A 108 -5.72 -14.23 -7.97
N ILE A 109 -5.88 -15.45 -7.43
CA ILE A 109 -4.82 -16.47 -7.40
C ILE A 109 -4.50 -16.95 -8.81
N ASP A 110 -5.53 -17.26 -9.62
CA ASP A 110 -5.38 -17.77 -10.99
C ASP A 110 -4.70 -16.74 -11.92
N LEU A 111 -4.96 -15.46 -11.68
CA LEU A 111 -4.30 -14.34 -12.36
C LEU A 111 -2.90 -14.01 -11.81
N ASN A 112 -2.44 -14.78 -10.82
CA ASN A 112 -1.15 -14.61 -10.17
C ASN A 112 -0.95 -13.20 -9.58
N LEU A 113 -2.02 -12.59 -9.06
CA LEU A 113 -1.96 -11.27 -8.45
C LEU A 113 -1.00 -11.19 -7.25
N PRO A 114 -0.78 -12.24 -6.43
CA PRO A 114 0.28 -12.23 -5.41
C PRO A 114 1.67 -11.92 -5.99
N LYS A 115 2.02 -12.53 -7.12
CA LYS A 115 3.29 -12.24 -7.79
C LYS A 115 3.34 -10.82 -8.33
N ILE A 116 2.26 -10.34 -8.95
CA ILE A 116 2.17 -8.95 -9.45
C ILE A 116 2.33 -7.95 -8.30
N TYR A 117 1.71 -8.23 -7.16
CA TYR A 117 1.87 -7.43 -5.93
C TYR A 117 3.32 -7.40 -5.47
N ASP A 118 3.99 -8.55 -5.43
CA ASP A 118 5.40 -8.63 -5.01
C ASP A 118 6.32 -7.84 -5.93
N GLU A 119 6.15 -7.96 -7.25
CA GLU A 119 6.91 -7.21 -8.24
C GLU A 119 6.63 -5.69 -8.14
N TYR A 120 5.36 -5.31 -7.98
CA TYR A 120 4.95 -3.92 -7.89
C TYR A 120 5.48 -3.23 -6.63
N THR A 121 5.35 -3.88 -5.47
CA THR A 121 5.85 -3.35 -4.20
C THR A 121 7.37 -3.32 -4.14
N THR A 122 8.07 -4.27 -4.78
CA THR A 122 9.53 -4.25 -4.90
C THR A 122 10.00 -3.02 -5.68
N LYS A 123 9.36 -2.72 -6.82
CA LYS A 123 9.66 -1.51 -7.62
C LYS A 123 9.40 -0.22 -6.85
N ILE A 124 8.32 -0.16 -6.07
CA ILE A 124 8.06 1.00 -5.20
C ILE A 124 9.16 1.14 -4.15
N HIS A 125 9.56 0.04 -3.51
CA HIS A 125 10.61 0.05 -2.49
C HIS A 125 11.97 0.48 -3.05
N GLU A 126 12.37 -0.04 -4.21
CA GLU A 126 13.63 0.36 -4.88
C GLU A 126 13.63 1.86 -5.19
N ARG A 127 12.53 2.38 -5.76
CA ARG A 127 12.38 3.82 -6.03
C ARG A 127 12.41 4.64 -4.75
N LEU A 128 11.74 4.17 -3.69
CA LEU A 128 11.74 4.81 -2.38
C LEU A 128 13.16 4.92 -1.81
N MET A 129 13.92 3.82 -1.79
CA MET A 129 15.28 3.80 -1.27
C MET A 129 16.22 4.70 -2.08
N MET A 130 16.08 4.72 -3.41
CA MET A 130 16.84 5.63 -4.27
C MET A 130 16.52 7.10 -3.95
N ASN A 131 15.24 7.45 -3.79
CA ASN A 131 14.83 8.82 -3.47
C ASN A 131 15.32 9.25 -2.07
N ILE A 132 15.31 8.33 -1.10
CA ILE A 132 15.85 8.58 0.25
C ILE A 132 17.37 8.82 0.20
N ALA A 133 18.10 8.02 -0.57
CA ALA A 133 19.56 8.17 -0.72
C ALA A 133 19.94 9.53 -1.34
N ASN A 134 19.11 10.04 -2.26
CA ASN A 134 19.32 11.32 -2.93
C ASN A 134 18.85 12.54 -2.11
N LEU A 135 18.26 12.34 -0.93
CA LEU A 135 17.79 13.45 -0.12
C LEU A 135 18.98 14.23 0.48
N SER A 136 18.98 15.55 0.30
CA SER A 136 20.05 16.45 0.74
C SER A 136 20.17 16.50 2.27
N ASP A 137 19.04 16.63 2.97
CA ASP A 137 18.96 16.74 4.41
C ASP A 137 19.23 15.39 5.11
N GLU A 138 20.32 15.31 5.88
CA GLU A 138 20.71 14.07 6.56
C GLU A 138 19.72 13.63 7.65
N GLY A 139 19.09 14.59 8.34
CA GLY A 139 18.13 14.30 9.41
C GLY A 139 16.88 13.64 8.85
N LEU A 140 16.31 14.23 7.81
CA LEU A 140 15.16 13.69 7.08
C LEU A 140 15.50 12.35 6.41
N ARG A 141 16.70 12.19 5.86
CA ARG A 141 17.15 10.91 5.31
C ARG A 141 17.08 9.80 6.36
N LYS A 142 17.58 10.04 7.58
CA LYS A 142 17.48 9.08 8.70
C LYS A 142 16.03 8.77 9.08
N VAL A 143 15.17 9.79 9.12
CA VAL A 143 13.73 9.62 9.41
C VAL A 143 13.06 8.74 8.36
N PHE A 144 13.27 9.02 7.07
CA PHE A 144 12.65 8.25 5.99
C PHE A 144 13.22 6.84 5.85
N LEU A 145 14.52 6.63 6.10
CA LEU A 145 15.09 5.29 6.23
C LEU A 145 14.35 4.51 7.32
N LYS A 146 14.07 5.15 8.47
CA LYS A 146 13.36 4.47 9.56
C LYS A 146 11.92 4.10 9.18
N PHE A 147 11.22 4.97 8.45
CA PHE A 147 9.91 4.64 7.91
C PHE A 147 9.98 3.48 6.90
N ALA A 148 10.94 3.50 5.97
CA ALA A 148 11.12 2.43 4.99
C ALA A 148 11.37 1.07 5.66
N GLU A 149 12.21 1.02 6.70
CA GLU A 149 12.47 -0.18 7.50
C GLU A 149 11.18 -0.77 8.10
N THR A 150 10.32 0.07 8.69
CA THR A 150 9.08 -0.41 9.32
C THR A 150 8.17 -1.12 8.33
N ILE A 151 8.06 -0.59 7.12
CA ILE A 151 7.17 -1.08 6.08
C ILE A 151 7.72 -2.35 5.42
N TYR A 152 9.03 -2.37 5.14
CA TYR A 152 9.68 -3.52 4.50
C TYR A 152 9.79 -4.73 5.44
N TYR A 153 10.07 -4.50 6.73
CA TYR A 153 10.05 -5.54 7.76
C TYR A 153 8.69 -6.22 7.86
N ALA A 154 7.61 -5.42 7.84
CA ALA A 154 6.26 -5.95 7.89
C ALA A 154 5.88 -6.79 6.68
N LYS A 155 6.31 -6.36 5.48
CA LYS A 155 6.14 -7.15 4.26
C LYS A 155 6.78 -8.53 4.41
N ASN A 156 8.02 -8.60 4.93
CA ASN A 156 8.80 -9.85 4.94
C ASN A 156 8.43 -10.85 6.05
N MET A 157 7.63 -10.44 7.04
CA MET A 157 7.23 -11.34 8.13
C MET A 157 5.75 -11.74 8.12
N ASN A 158 4.97 -11.39 7.08
CA ASN A 158 3.50 -11.45 7.14
C ASN A 158 2.94 -10.78 8.41
N LEU A 159 3.67 -9.80 8.97
CA LEU A 159 3.29 -9.20 10.23
C LEU A 159 2.27 -8.09 9.98
N PRO A 160 1.23 -8.03 10.84
CA PRO A 160 0.23 -6.99 10.77
C PRO A 160 0.82 -5.79 11.48
N LEU A 161 1.22 -4.77 10.74
CA LEU A 161 1.50 -3.51 11.41
C LEU A 161 0.17 -2.95 11.88
N PHE A 162 -0.25 -3.30 13.10
CA PHE A 162 -0.32 -2.47 14.30
C PHE A 162 -0.72 -3.41 15.46
N LYS A 163 0.04 -3.39 16.56
CA LYS A 163 -0.39 -4.00 17.84
C LYS A 163 -1.60 -3.25 18.39
#